data_AF-A0A2G9SM10-F1
#
_entry.id   AF-A0A2G9SM10-F1
#
_cell.length_a   1.000
_cell.length_b   1.000
_cell.length_c   1.000
_cell.angle_alpha   90.00
_cell.angle_beta   90.00
_cell.angle_gamma   90.00
#
_symmetry.space_group_name_H-M   'P 1'
#
loop_
_entity.id
_entity.type
_entity.pdbx_description
1 polymer ?
#
loop_
_entity_poly.entity_id
_entity_poly.type
_entity_poly.pdbx_seq_one_letter_code
_entity_poly.pdbx_strand_id
1 'polypeptide(L)'
;MRSVLFQELIDDFIFPASNVYLQYMKTGELPAEQAIPVCSSPATINAGFELLVALAVGCVRNLRQIVDTLNEMYYSGCEALTEWEYLPPVGPRPPKGFVGLKNAGATCYMNSVIQQLYMIPAIRNGILAIEGTGSDVDDDMSGDEKQDNESNVDPRDDVFGYPHQYEDKPSLSKTEDRKEYNIGVLRHLQVIFGHLAASRLQYYVPRGFWKQFRLWGEPVNLREQHDALEFFNSLVDSLDEALKALGHPTMLSKVLGGSFADQKICQGCPHRYECEESFTTLNVDIRNHQNLLDSMEQYVKGDLLEGANAYHCEKCNKK
;
A
#
# COMPACT_ATOMS: atom_id res chain seq x y z
N MET A 1 42.71 -17.74 17.97
CA MET A 1 41.44 -18.00 18.70
C MET A 1 40.63 -16.72 18.93
N ARG A 2 41.20 -15.62 19.45
CA ARG A 2 40.46 -14.34 19.64
C ARG A 2 40.08 -13.56 18.37
N SER A 3 40.82 -13.72 17.27
CA SER A 3 40.54 -13.03 15.99
C SER A 3 39.32 -13.60 15.24
N VAL A 4 38.97 -14.87 15.48
CA VAL A 4 37.85 -15.56 14.81
C VAL A 4 36.52 -15.08 15.40
N LEU A 5 36.45 -14.93 16.72
CA LEU A 5 35.25 -14.47 17.43
C LEU A 5 34.83 -13.05 17.03
N PHE A 6 35.80 -12.17 16.76
CA PHE A 6 35.54 -10.81 16.30
C PHE A 6 34.83 -10.81 14.94
N GLN A 7 35.35 -11.59 14.00
CA GLN A 7 34.87 -11.59 12.64
C GLN A 7 33.50 -12.25 12.56
N GLU A 8 33.30 -13.35 13.27
CA GLU A 8 31.99 -14.01 13.43
C GLU A 8 30.95 -13.06 14.07
N LEU A 9 31.32 -12.32 15.11
CA LEU A 9 30.41 -11.40 15.79
C LEU A 9 29.95 -10.23 14.90
N ILE A 10 30.85 -9.68 14.07
CA ILE A 10 30.49 -8.61 13.13
C ILE A 10 29.78 -9.17 11.90
N ASP A 11 30.35 -10.18 11.27
CA ASP A 11 29.91 -10.66 9.95
C ASP A 11 28.64 -11.49 10.03
N ASP A 12 28.41 -12.25 11.11
CA ASP A 12 27.27 -13.17 11.19
C ASP A 12 26.21 -12.69 12.20
N PHE A 13 26.65 -12.10 13.33
CA PHE A 13 25.74 -11.81 14.43
C PHE A 13 25.12 -10.41 14.35
N ILE A 14 25.90 -9.38 14.02
CA ILE A 14 25.47 -7.98 14.16
C ILE A 14 25.27 -7.31 12.80
N PHE A 15 26.18 -7.49 11.84
CA PHE A 15 26.19 -6.75 10.57
C PHE A 15 26.32 -7.61 9.30
N PRO A 16 25.62 -8.76 9.15
CA PRO A 16 25.73 -9.59 7.95
C PRO A 16 25.31 -8.86 6.67
N ALA A 17 24.32 -7.97 6.76
CA ALA A 17 23.89 -7.18 5.60
C ALA A 17 24.99 -6.24 5.10
N SER A 18 25.71 -5.58 6.02
CA SER A 18 26.82 -4.69 5.68
C SER A 18 28.00 -5.47 5.07
N ASN A 19 28.26 -6.69 5.56
CA ASN A 19 29.28 -7.55 4.96
C ASN A 19 28.89 -7.99 3.54
N VAL A 20 27.64 -8.41 3.33
CA VAL A 20 27.12 -8.76 1.99
C VAL A 20 27.19 -7.57 1.03
N TYR A 21 26.86 -6.36 1.50
CA TYR A 21 26.99 -5.15 0.71
C TYR A 21 28.44 -4.82 0.33
N LEU A 22 29.39 -5.00 1.26
CA LEU A 22 30.82 -4.84 0.96
C LEU A 22 31.31 -5.86 -0.08
N GLN A 23 30.84 -7.10 -0.01
CA GLN A 23 31.16 -8.13 -1.00
C GLN A 23 30.60 -7.76 -2.38
N TYR A 24 29.36 -7.28 -2.43
CA TYR A 24 28.75 -6.76 -3.65
C TYR A 24 29.55 -5.60 -4.23
N MET A 25 29.93 -4.61 -3.42
CA MET A 25 30.75 -3.48 -3.87
C MET A 25 32.12 -3.89 -4.43
N LYS A 26 32.69 -4.99 -3.92
CA LYS A 26 33.99 -5.52 -4.36
C LYS A 26 33.90 -6.41 -5.60
N THR A 27 32.79 -7.14 -5.78
CA THR A 27 32.67 -8.22 -6.78
C THR A 27 31.62 -7.98 -7.85
N GLY A 28 30.66 -7.08 -7.61
CA GLY A 28 29.51 -6.81 -8.49
C GLY A 28 28.39 -7.87 -8.40
N GLU A 29 28.55 -8.91 -7.59
CA GLU A 29 27.58 -10.01 -7.45
C GLU A 29 26.96 -10.02 -6.06
N LEU A 30 25.64 -10.23 -6.00
CA LEU A 30 24.93 -10.42 -4.73
C LEU A 30 25.03 -11.90 -4.30
N PRO A 31 25.52 -12.20 -3.08
CA PRO A 31 25.53 -13.55 -2.54
C PRO A 31 24.12 -14.17 -2.52
N ALA A 32 24.04 -15.47 -2.80
CA ALA A 32 22.78 -16.22 -2.77
C ALA A 32 22.23 -16.45 -1.34
N GLU A 33 23.09 -16.33 -0.32
CA GLU A 33 22.72 -16.52 1.09
C GLU A 33 22.07 -15.27 1.69
N GLN A 34 21.00 -15.49 2.46
CA GLN A 34 20.28 -14.40 3.12
C GLN A 34 21.11 -13.84 4.28
N ALA A 35 21.39 -12.53 4.25
CA ALA A 35 22.11 -11.80 5.29
C ALA A 35 21.23 -11.56 6.54
N ILE A 36 20.94 -12.61 7.30
CA ILE A 36 20.08 -12.53 8.50
C ILE A 36 20.96 -12.44 9.75
N PRO A 37 20.90 -11.34 10.53
CA PRO A 37 21.65 -11.24 11.77
C PRO A 37 21.14 -12.24 12.80
N VAL A 38 22.07 -12.94 13.46
CA VAL A 38 21.77 -13.80 14.62
C VAL A 38 21.21 -12.95 15.76
N CYS A 39 21.77 -11.76 16.00
CA CYS A 39 21.25 -10.79 16.96
C CYS A 39 20.14 -9.94 16.32
N SER A 40 18.89 -10.38 16.46
CA SER A 40 17.73 -9.74 15.81
C SER A 40 16.81 -8.97 16.76
N SER A 41 17.00 -9.08 18.08
CA SER A 41 16.22 -8.35 19.09
C SER A 41 17.03 -7.21 19.73
N PRO A 42 16.39 -6.17 20.28
CA PRO A 42 17.11 -5.10 20.98
C PRO A 42 18.03 -5.61 22.09
N ALA A 43 17.59 -6.62 22.86
CA ALA A 43 18.40 -7.20 23.93
C ALA A 43 19.64 -7.94 23.40
N THR A 44 19.49 -8.74 22.34
CA THR A 44 20.61 -9.49 21.74
C THR A 44 21.57 -8.57 20.98
N ILE A 45 21.06 -7.51 20.34
CA ILE A 45 21.87 -6.50 19.66
C ILE A 45 22.72 -5.75 20.69
N ASN A 46 22.10 -5.28 21.79
CA ASN A 46 22.82 -4.61 22.87
C ASN A 46 23.89 -5.51 23.48
N ALA A 47 23.58 -6.77 23.74
CA ALA A 47 24.57 -7.73 24.24
C ALA A 47 25.73 -7.95 23.25
N GLY A 48 25.44 -7.98 21.94
CA GLY A 48 26.46 -8.03 20.88
C GLY A 48 27.37 -6.80 20.88
N PHE A 49 26.80 -5.59 21.02
CA PHE A 49 27.57 -4.35 21.12
C PHE A 49 28.41 -4.30 22.40
N GLU A 50 27.87 -4.71 23.54
CA GLU A 50 28.62 -4.80 24.80
C GLU A 50 29.82 -5.74 24.66
N LEU A 51 29.65 -6.88 23.98
CA LEU A 51 30.74 -7.82 23.72
C LEU A 51 31.80 -7.22 22.78
N LEU A 52 31.40 -6.51 21.72
CA LEU A 52 32.34 -5.80 20.83
C LEU A 52 33.17 -4.77 21.60
N VAL A 53 32.52 -3.97 22.45
CA VAL A 53 33.20 -2.98 23.30
C VAL A 53 34.14 -3.69 24.27
N ALA A 54 33.70 -4.76 24.93
CA ALA A 54 34.54 -5.54 25.85
C ALA A 54 35.77 -6.15 25.17
N LEU A 55 35.65 -6.60 23.91
CA LEU A 55 36.77 -7.12 23.12
C LEU A 55 37.76 -6.02 22.71
N ALA A 56 37.31 -4.76 22.60
CA ALA A 56 38.15 -3.61 22.29
C ALA A 56 38.88 -3.05 23.53
N VAL A 57 38.26 -3.13 24.71
CA VAL A 57 38.80 -2.59 25.96
C VAL A 57 40.15 -3.24 26.29
N GLY A 58 41.19 -2.40 26.42
CA GLY A 58 42.54 -2.85 26.74
C GLY A 58 43.28 -3.59 25.61
N CYS A 59 42.73 -3.63 24.39
CA CYS A 59 43.34 -4.28 23.23
C CYS A 59 43.33 -3.37 21.99
N VAL A 60 44.42 -2.61 21.79
CA VAL A 60 44.58 -1.69 20.65
C VAL A 60 44.44 -2.39 19.30
N ARG A 61 44.89 -3.65 19.18
CA ARG A 61 44.78 -4.43 17.94
C ARG A 61 43.32 -4.71 17.57
N ASN A 62 42.51 -5.10 18.56
CA ASN A 62 41.08 -5.38 18.33
C ASN A 62 40.31 -4.08 18.05
N LEU A 63 40.61 -3.01 18.80
CA LEU A 63 40.00 -1.70 18.57
C LEU A 63 40.27 -1.21 17.15
N ARG A 64 41.52 -1.30 16.69
CA ARG A 64 41.90 -0.92 15.33
C ARG A 64 41.13 -1.75 14.30
N GLN A 65 41.04 -3.06 14.49
CA GLN A 65 40.32 -3.93 13.56
C GLN A 65 38.82 -3.61 13.49
N ILE A 66 38.18 -3.36 14.64
CA ILE A 66 36.77 -2.92 14.71
C ILE A 66 36.57 -1.60 13.94
N VAL A 67 37.43 -0.61 14.20
CA VAL A 67 37.33 0.70 13.55
C VAL A 67 37.57 0.61 12.05
N ASP A 68 38.58 -0.14 11.62
CA ASP A 68 38.89 -0.34 10.20
C ASP A 68 37.71 -1.05 9.49
N THR A 69 37.12 -2.08 10.10
CA THR A 69 35.95 -2.78 9.54
C THR A 69 34.71 -1.90 9.47
N LEU A 70 34.41 -1.12 10.51
CA LEU A 70 33.28 -0.18 10.49
C LEU A 70 33.50 0.96 9.48
N ASN A 71 34.74 1.42 9.32
CA ASN A 71 35.10 2.41 8.30
C ASN A 71 34.96 1.86 6.89
N GLU A 72 35.31 0.59 6.66
CA GLU A 72 34.99 -0.07 5.40
C GLU A 72 33.48 -0.12 5.17
N MET A 73 32.72 -0.61 6.16
CA MET A 73 31.26 -0.83 6.03
C MET A 73 30.44 0.45 5.79
N TYR A 74 30.77 1.55 6.46
CA TYR A 74 29.89 2.72 6.54
C TYR A 74 30.49 4.01 5.99
N TYR A 75 31.81 4.05 5.78
CA TYR A 75 32.51 5.30 5.46
C TYR A 75 33.40 5.21 4.21
N SER A 76 33.42 4.06 3.54
CA SER A 76 34.16 3.89 2.29
C SER A 76 33.24 4.19 1.10
N GLY A 77 33.53 5.28 0.38
CA GLY A 77 32.83 5.64 -0.86
C GLY A 77 31.55 6.46 -0.70
N CYS A 78 31.17 6.87 0.53
CA CYS A 78 30.04 7.77 0.76
C CYS A 78 30.42 9.25 0.57
N GLU A 79 29.56 10.01 -0.11
CA GLU A 79 29.55 11.48 -0.01
C GLU A 79 29.28 11.89 1.44
N ALA A 80 29.70 13.11 1.81
CA ALA A 80 29.57 13.60 3.18
C ALA A 80 28.13 13.50 3.67
N LEU A 81 27.93 12.90 4.86
CA LEU A 81 26.63 12.83 5.53
C LEU A 81 26.05 14.24 5.67
N THR A 82 24.99 14.54 4.94
CA THR A 82 24.12 15.68 5.21
C THR A 82 23.40 15.38 6.54
N GLU A 83 23.61 16.26 7.52
CA GLU A 83 23.47 16.01 8.97
C GLU A 83 22.04 15.71 9.48
N TRP A 84 21.06 15.40 8.62
CA TRP A 84 19.64 15.32 9.01
C TRP A 84 18.84 14.13 8.46
N GLU A 85 19.46 13.20 7.72
CA GLU A 85 18.75 12.04 7.17
C GLU A 85 18.74 10.84 8.14
N TYR A 86 18.22 11.03 9.36
CA TYR A 86 17.87 9.90 10.22
C TYR A 86 16.62 9.20 9.65
N LEU A 87 16.86 8.30 8.71
CA LEU A 87 15.92 7.23 8.36
C LEU A 87 16.25 6.04 9.26
N PRO A 88 15.49 5.77 10.34
CA PRO A 88 15.70 4.54 11.09
C PRO A 88 15.59 3.38 10.08
N PRO A 89 16.57 2.46 10.05
CA PRO A 89 16.50 1.30 9.18
C PRO A 89 15.15 0.63 9.38
N VAL A 90 14.46 0.28 8.29
CA VAL A 90 13.16 -0.39 8.37
C VAL A 90 13.35 -1.63 9.25
N GLY A 91 12.77 -1.59 10.45
CA GLY A 91 12.99 -2.63 11.43
C GLY A 91 12.39 -3.96 10.96
N PRO A 92 12.90 -5.09 11.46
CA PRO A 92 12.26 -6.37 11.22
C PRO A 92 10.83 -6.34 11.80
N ARG A 93 9.91 -7.00 11.09
CA ARG A 93 8.54 -7.25 11.54
C ARG A 93 8.59 -7.89 12.94
N PRO A 94 7.85 -7.36 13.93
CA PRO A 94 7.79 -7.96 15.25
C PRO A 94 7.36 -9.44 15.17
N PRO A 95 7.80 -10.31 16.10
CA PRO A 95 7.33 -11.69 16.17
C PRO A 95 5.79 -11.71 16.28
N LYS A 96 5.11 -12.36 15.33
CA LYS A 96 3.64 -12.34 15.18
C LYS A 96 3.02 -10.95 14.93
N GLY A 97 3.81 -9.95 14.57
CA GLY A 97 3.34 -8.62 14.19
C GLY A 97 2.66 -8.63 12.82
N PHE A 98 2.05 -7.51 12.43
CA PHE A 98 1.56 -7.28 11.06
C PHE A 98 2.52 -6.36 10.30
N VAL A 99 2.42 -6.35 8.98
CA VAL A 99 3.17 -5.44 8.10
C VAL A 99 2.32 -4.19 7.88
N GLY A 100 2.91 -3.01 8.09
CA GLY A 100 2.28 -1.72 7.80
C GLY A 100 2.39 -1.31 6.33
N LEU A 101 1.77 -0.18 5.99
CA LEU A 101 1.94 0.48 4.70
C LEU A 101 2.52 1.88 4.93
N LYS A 102 3.53 2.25 4.14
CA LYS A 102 4.10 3.60 4.19
C LYS A 102 3.04 4.62 3.75
N ASN A 103 3.05 5.79 4.38
CA ASN A 103 2.28 6.94 3.92
C ASN A 103 3.18 7.82 3.04
N ALA A 104 2.76 8.14 1.81
CA ALA A 104 3.44 9.04 0.88
C ALA A 104 3.16 10.54 1.13
N GLY A 105 2.46 10.87 2.22
CA GLY A 105 2.06 12.23 2.59
C GLY A 105 0.66 12.21 3.20
N ALA A 106 -0.36 12.20 2.34
CA ALA A 106 -1.78 12.18 2.71
C ALA A 106 -2.50 10.91 2.24
N THR A 107 -1.77 9.80 2.09
CA THR A 107 -2.30 8.51 1.56
C THR A 107 -2.86 7.58 2.65
N CYS A 108 -3.10 8.07 3.87
CA CYS A 108 -3.60 7.24 4.97
C CYS A 108 -5.00 6.66 4.70
N TYR A 109 -5.81 7.34 3.87
CA TYR A 109 -7.12 6.85 3.43
C TYR A 109 -7.01 5.60 2.55
N MET A 110 -5.95 5.47 1.74
CA MET A 110 -5.69 4.26 0.98
C MET A 110 -5.27 3.12 1.91
N ASN A 111 -4.34 3.42 2.81
CA ASN A 111 -3.77 2.43 3.72
C ASN A 111 -4.83 1.81 4.64
N SER A 112 -5.76 2.62 5.18
CA SER A 112 -6.83 2.13 6.05
C SER A 112 -7.76 1.17 5.30
N VAL A 113 -8.18 1.51 4.08
CA VAL A 113 -9.06 0.69 3.26
C VAL A 113 -8.37 -0.60 2.80
N ILE A 114 -7.15 -0.52 2.29
CA ILE A 114 -6.39 -1.69 1.83
C ILE A 114 -6.14 -2.67 2.97
N GLN A 115 -5.76 -2.18 4.15
CA GLN A 115 -5.59 -3.04 5.33
C GLN A 115 -6.90 -3.70 5.77
N GLN A 116 -8.01 -2.97 5.74
CA GLN A 116 -9.31 -3.54 6.08
C GLN A 116 -9.73 -4.65 5.10
N LEU A 117 -9.50 -4.45 3.80
CA LEU A 117 -9.76 -5.46 2.76
C LEU A 117 -8.84 -6.69 2.92
N TYR A 118 -7.56 -6.48 3.19
CA TYR A 118 -6.59 -7.56 3.43
C TYR A 118 -6.97 -8.45 4.62
N MET A 119 -7.58 -7.87 5.66
CA MET A 119 -7.97 -8.60 6.85
C MET A 119 -9.25 -9.44 6.65
N ILE A 120 -9.96 -9.29 5.52
CA ILE A 120 -11.11 -10.14 5.15
C ILE A 120 -10.59 -11.38 4.41
N PRO A 121 -10.61 -12.59 5.00
CA PRO A 121 -9.96 -13.76 4.41
C PRO A 121 -10.50 -14.18 3.05
N ALA A 122 -11.81 -14.01 2.83
CA ALA A 122 -12.46 -14.31 1.55
C ALA A 122 -11.90 -13.43 0.41
N ILE A 123 -11.72 -12.14 0.68
CA ILE A 123 -11.14 -11.19 -0.29
C ILE A 123 -9.65 -11.44 -0.45
N ARG A 124 -8.89 -11.52 0.65
CA ARG A 124 -7.44 -11.73 0.60
C ARG A 124 -7.07 -12.99 -0.19
N ASN A 125 -7.66 -14.12 0.17
CA ASN A 125 -7.33 -15.39 -0.47
C ASN A 125 -7.87 -15.43 -1.91
N GLY A 126 -9.03 -14.81 -2.15
CA GLY A 126 -9.60 -14.70 -3.48
C GLY A 126 -8.71 -13.89 -4.42
N ILE A 127 -8.25 -12.71 -3.99
CA ILE A 127 -7.39 -11.82 -4.78
C ILE A 127 -6.04 -12.48 -5.07
N LEU A 128 -5.41 -13.11 -4.07
CA LEU A 128 -4.13 -13.81 -4.25
C LEU A 128 -4.21 -15.06 -5.13
N ALA A 129 -5.40 -15.64 -5.33
CA ALA A 129 -5.60 -16.83 -6.15
C ALA A 129 -5.86 -16.53 -7.63
N ILE A 130 -6.03 -15.26 -8.03
CA ILE A 130 -6.28 -14.90 -9.42
C ILE A 130 -4.98 -14.95 -10.22
N GLU A 131 -4.96 -15.80 -11.24
CA GLU A 131 -3.86 -15.93 -12.20
C GLU A 131 -4.12 -15.05 -13.44
N GLY A 132 -3.09 -14.83 -14.27
CA GLY A 132 -3.24 -14.09 -15.54
C GLY A 132 -3.31 -12.56 -15.40
N THR A 133 -2.89 -12.00 -14.26
CA THR A 133 -2.82 -10.54 -14.02
C THR A 133 -1.53 -9.88 -14.56
N GLY A 134 -0.56 -10.68 -15.04
CA GLY A 134 0.72 -10.26 -15.62
C GLY A 134 1.93 -10.79 -14.82
N SER A 135 3.06 -11.01 -15.49
CA SER A 135 4.25 -11.66 -14.91
C SER A 135 5.30 -10.69 -14.34
N ASP A 136 5.39 -9.46 -14.83
CA ASP A 136 6.55 -8.59 -14.57
C ASP A 136 6.09 -7.22 -14.12
N VAL A 137 5.99 -7.04 -12.80
CA VAL A 137 6.06 -5.72 -12.20
C VAL A 137 7.46 -5.61 -11.63
N ASP A 138 8.32 -4.83 -12.32
CA ASP A 138 9.46 -4.19 -11.70
C ASP A 138 8.92 -3.23 -10.63
N ASP A 139 8.53 -3.79 -9.49
CA ASP A 139 8.46 -3.02 -8.26
C ASP A 139 9.91 -2.64 -7.98
N ASP A 140 10.28 -1.46 -8.48
CA ASP A 140 11.64 -0.93 -8.47
C ASP A 140 12.11 -0.80 -7.01
N MET A 141 12.65 -1.91 -6.49
CA MET A 141 13.21 -2.04 -5.14
C MET A 141 14.54 -1.31 -5.01
N SER A 142 15.13 -0.87 -6.13
CA SER A 142 16.44 -0.21 -6.22
C SER A 142 16.41 1.31 -6.32
N GLY A 143 15.23 1.94 -6.39
CA GLY A 143 15.11 3.39 -6.33
C GLY A 143 15.35 3.92 -4.92
N ASP A 144 16.61 3.97 -4.51
CA ASP A 144 17.05 4.91 -3.47
C ASP A 144 16.63 6.31 -3.92
N GLU A 145 16.14 7.10 -2.98
CA GLU A 145 15.68 8.46 -3.21
C GLU A 145 16.84 9.32 -3.72
N LYS A 146 17.07 9.36 -5.04
CA LYS A 146 17.43 10.63 -5.68
C LYS A 146 16.18 11.48 -5.62
N GLN A 147 16.00 12.08 -4.46
CA GLN A 147 15.07 13.17 -4.24
C GLN A 147 15.25 14.14 -5.40
N ASP A 148 14.14 14.47 -6.06
CA ASP A 148 14.06 15.59 -6.98
C ASP A 148 14.63 16.82 -6.25
N ASN A 149 15.90 17.11 -6.51
CA ASN A 149 16.43 18.45 -6.34
C ASN A 149 15.60 19.29 -7.31
N GLU A 150 14.52 19.91 -6.81
CA GLU A 150 14.04 21.16 -7.35
C GLU A 150 15.20 22.15 -7.22
N SER A 151 16.12 22.09 -8.19
CA SER A 151 16.92 23.24 -8.55
C SER A 151 15.91 24.35 -8.83
N ASN A 152 15.95 25.41 -8.03
CA ASN A 152 15.39 26.70 -8.38
C ASN A 152 15.98 27.11 -9.74
N VAL A 153 15.32 26.73 -10.84
CA VAL A 153 15.69 27.18 -12.18
C VAL A 153 14.80 28.37 -12.52
N ASP A 154 15.47 29.52 -12.55
CA ASP A 154 15.02 30.80 -13.08
C ASP A 154 14.32 30.61 -14.46
N PRO A 155 13.13 31.19 -14.72
CA PRO A 155 12.35 30.98 -15.95
C PRO A 155 12.96 31.54 -17.26
N ARG A 156 14.28 31.60 -17.42
CA ARG A 156 14.94 32.30 -18.52
C ARG A 156 15.89 31.48 -19.40
N ASP A 157 15.98 30.17 -19.25
CA ASP A 157 16.86 29.35 -20.10
C ASP A 157 16.08 28.43 -21.05
N ASP A 158 15.50 29.04 -22.06
CA ASP A 158 14.55 28.48 -23.04
C ASP A 158 15.24 28.29 -24.41
N VAL A 159 16.44 27.66 -24.47
CA VAL A 159 17.26 27.69 -25.71
C VAL A 159 17.97 26.39 -26.11
N PHE A 160 17.85 25.24 -25.44
CA PHE A 160 18.44 23.99 -25.98
C PHE A 160 17.60 22.74 -25.73
N GLY A 161 16.75 22.43 -26.70
CA GLY A 161 15.90 21.23 -26.72
C GLY A 161 16.67 19.92 -26.98
N TYR A 162 16.29 18.88 -26.24
CA TYR A 162 16.49 17.49 -26.63
C TYR A 162 15.16 16.92 -27.16
N PRO A 163 15.16 16.17 -28.27
CA PRO A 163 13.94 15.58 -28.78
C PRO A 163 13.46 14.47 -27.83
N HIS A 164 12.32 14.69 -27.17
CA HIS A 164 11.53 13.61 -26.60
C HIS A 164 11.14 12.66 -27.75
N GLN A 165 11.73 11.46 -27.77
CA GLN A 165 11.14 10.34 -28.48
C GLN A 165 9.83 10.00 -27.75
N TYR A 166 8.73 10.57 -28.24
CA TYR A 166 7.43 9.94 -28.07
C TYR A 166 7.51 8.61 -28.80
N GLU A 167 7.64 7.51 -28.06
CA GLU A 167 7.18 6.23 -28.57
C GLU A 167 5.66 6.35 -28.76
N ASP A 168 5.25 6.53 -30.01
CA ASP A 168 3.87 6.37 -30.45
C ASP A 168 3.39 4.95 -30.08
N LYS A 169 2.79 4.81 -28.89
CA LYS A 169 1.95 3.65 -28.62
C LYS A 169 0.70 3.75 -29.50
N PRO A 170 0.40 2.71 -30.31
CA PRO A 170 -0.76 2.74 -31.19
C PRO A 170 -2.02 2.88 -30.34
N SER A 171 -2.96 3.73 -30.79
CA SER A 171 -4.22 3.99 -30.10
C SER A 171 -5.06 2.70 -30.02
N LEU A 172 -4.87 1.96 -28.93
CA LEU A 172 -5.77 0.95 -28.42
C LEU A 172 -7.16 1.58 -28.24
N SER A 173 -8.20 0.76 -28.40
CA SER A 173 -9.56 1.27 -28.17
C SER A 173 -9.69 1.72 -26.71
N LYS A 174 -10.36 2.85 -26.44
CA LYS A 174 -10.58 3.37 -25.05
C LYS A 174 -11.09 2.31 -24.06
N THR A 175 -11.73 1.25 -24.56
CA THR A 175 -12.22 0.12 -23.80
C THR A 175 -11.11 -0.85 -23.37
N GLU A 176 -10.13 -1.10 -24.24
CA GLU A 176 -8.96 -1.94 -23.91
C GLU A 176 -8.06 -1.25 -22.89
N ASP A 177 -7.86 0.07 -23.01
CA ASP A 177 -7.09 0.85 -22.04
C ASP A 177 -7.68 0.75 -20.62
N ARG A 178 -9.02 0.79 -20.51
CA ARG A 178 -9.72 0.67 -19.23
C ARG A 178 -9.62 -0.75 -18.66
N LYS A 179 -9.67 -1.77 -19.52
CA LYS A 179 -9.47 -3.17 -19.13
C LYS A 179 -8.08 -3.38 -18.55
N GLU A 180 -7.06 -2.92 -19.26
CA GLU A 180 -5.67 -3.04 -18.85
C GLU A 180 -5.38 -2.25 -17.56
N TYR A 181 -5.95 -1.04 -17.44
CA TYR A 181 -5.89 -0.25 -16.20
C TYR A 181 -6.43 -1.03 -14.99
N ASN A 182 -7.64 -1.58 -15.09
CA ASN A 182 -8.28 -2.31 -13.99
C ASN A 182 -7.49 -3.56 -13.61
N ILE A 183 -6.98 -4.32 -14.60
CA ILE A 183 -6.10 -5.47 -14.34
C ILE A 183 -4.80 -5.01 -13.65
N GLY A 184 -4.24 -3.86 -14.04
CA GLY A 184 -3.08 -3.27 -13.38
C GLY A 184 -3.35 -2.88 -11.91
N VAL A 185 -4.55 -2.37 -11.60
CA VAL A 185 -4.96 -2.09 -10.20
C VAL A 185 -5.03 -3.39 -9.40
N LEU A 186 -5.66 -4.43 -9.95
CA LEU A 186 -5.73 -5.77 -9.32
C LEU A 186 -4.33 -6.33 -9.06
N ARG A 187 -3.43 -6.26 -10.05
CA ARG A 187 -2.04 -6.72 -9.94
C ARG A 187 -1.29 -6.04 -8.79
N HIS A 188 -1.32 -4.71 -8.72
CA HIS A 188 -0.62 -4.00 -7.64
C HIS A 188 -1.23 -4.29 -6.27
N LEU A 189 -2.55 -4.53 -6.19
CA LEU A 189 -3.18 -4.97 -4.94
C LEU A 189 -2.71 -6.38 -4.54
N GLN A 190 -2.53 -7.30 -5.49
CA GLN A 190 -1.95 -8.62 -5.23
C GLN A 190 -0.53 -8.52 -4.67
N VAL A 191 0.31 -7.64 -5.24
CA VAL A 191 1.67 -7.38 -4.74
C VAL A 191 1.64 -6.85 -3.31
N ILE A 192 0.78 -5.87 -3.03
CA ILE A 192 0.57 -5.35 -1.67
C ILE A 192 0.17 -6.50 -0.72
N PHE A 193 -0.83 -7.30 -1.08
CA PHE A 193 -1.30 -8.41 -0.24
C PHE A 193 -0.22 -9.48 -0.04
N GLY A 194 0.61 -9.73 -1.05
CA GLY A 194 1.78 -10.60 -0.97
C GLY A 194 2.79 -10.11 0.05
N HIS A 195 3.15 -8.82 0.01
CA HIS A 195 4.04 -8.22 1.00
C HIS A 195 3.43 -8.17 2.40
N LEU A 196 2.13 -7.88 2.53
CA LEU A 196 1.46 -7.90 3.84
C LEU A 196 1.47 -9.30 4.46
N ALA A 197 1.37 -10.36 3.64
CA ALA A 197 1.44 -11.74 4.09
C ALA A 197 2.87 -12.17 4.44
N ALA A 198 3.84 -11.94 3.55
CA ALA A 198 5.14 -12.59 3.59
C ALA A 198 6.31 -11.70 4.04
N SER A 199 6.18 -10.36 3.99
CA SER A 199 7.31 -9.47 4.26
C SER A 199 7.82 -9.64 5.69
N ARG A 200 9.15 -9.66 5.81
CA ARG A 200 9.89 -9.62 7.08
C ARG A 200 10.12 -8.19 7.56
N LEU A 201 9.76 -7.17 6.77
CA LEU A 201 9.89 -5.76 7.13
C LEU A 201 8.69 -5.29 7.93
N GLN A 202 8.89 -4.25 8.75
CA GLN A 202 7.82 -3.63 9.53
C GLN A 202 6.71 -3.02 8.64
N TYR A 203 7.05 -2.54 7.45
CA TYR A 203 6.08 -2.00 6.49
C TYR A 203 6.52 -2.23 5.04
N TYR A 204 5.58 -2.09 4.11
CA TYR A 204 5.81 -2.08 2.67
C TYR A 204 5.50 -0.70 2.07
N VAL A 205 6.21 -0.34 1.00
CA VAL A 205 6.05 0.94 0.27
C VAL A 205 5.38 0.66 -1.07
N PRO A 206 4.07 0.89 -1.23
CA PRO A 206 3.32 0.50 -2.42
C PRO A 206 3.49 1.47 -3.60
N ARG A 207 4.72 1.66 -4.07
CA ARG A 207 5.06 2.64 -5.13
C ARG A 207 4.35 2.35 -6.45
N GLY A 208 4.29 1.08 -6.86
CA GLY A 208 3.59 0.68 -8.08
C GLY A 208 2.10 1.02 -8.02
N PHE A 209 1.46 0.80 -6.86
CA PHE A 209 0.06 1.15 -6.67
C PHE A 209 -0.19 2.66 -6.77
N TRP A 210 0.69 3.48 -6.18
CA TRP A 210 0.58 4.95 -6.27
C TRP A 210 0.69 5.46 -7.70
N LYS A 211 1.55 4.85 -8.52
CA LYS A 211 1.70 5.20 -9.95
C LYS A 211 0.52 4.71 -10.79
N GLN A 212 -0.03 3.55 -10.45
CA GLN A 212 -1.11 2.91 -11.21
C GLN A 212 -2.48 3.54 -10.93
N PHE A 213 -2.81 3.83 -9.67
CA PHE A 213 -4.17 4.16 -9.25
C PHE A 213 -4.59 5.57 -9.69
N ARG A 214 -5.81 5.67 -10.23
CA ARG A 214 -6.44 6.93 -10.65
C ARG A 214 -7.79 7.08 -9.97
N LEU A 215 -8.10 8.29 -9.52
CA LEU A 215 -9.41 8.63 -8.94
C LEU A 215 -10.20 9.45 -9.96
N TRP A 216 -11.37 8.97 -10.38
CA TRP A 216 -12.19 9.57 -11.44
C TRP A 216 -11.48 9.77 -12.80
N GLY A 217 -10.47 8.94 -13.09
CA GLY A 217 -9.68 9.00 -14.32
C GLY A 217 -8.43 9.90 -14.22
N GLU A 218 -8.35 10.73 -13.18
CA GLU A 218 -7.21 11.61 -12.95
C GLU A 218 -6.11 10.91 -12.12
N PRO A 219 -4.82 11.18 -12.39
CA PRO A 219 -3.73 10.78 -11.52
C PRO A 219 -3.92 11.33 -10.10
N VAL A 220 -3.62 10.51 -9.08
CA VAL A 220 -3.76 10.93 -7.69
C VAL A 220 -2.54 11.71 -7.22
N ASN A 221 -2.77 12.90 -6.64
CA ASN A 221 -1.74 13.62 -5.91
C ASN A 221 -1.56 13.03 -4.50
N LEU A 222 -0.42 12.40 -4.23
CA LEU A 222 -0.16 11.70 -2.95
C LEU A 222 -0.08 12.63 -1.73
N ARG A 223 -0.03 13.95 -1.94
CA ARG A 223 -0.05 14.97 -0.89
C ARG A 223 -1.45 15.48 -0.58
N GLU A 224 -2.46 15.09 -1.35
CA GLU A 224 -3.86 15.46 -1.15
C GLU A 224 -4.63 14.39 -0.37
N GLN A 225 -5.46 14.85 0.56
CA GLN A 225 -6.33 13.96 1.34
C GLN A 225 -7.65 13.75 0.57
N HIS A 226 -8.08 12.50 0.47
CA HIS A 226 -9.37 12.13 -0.09
C HIS A 226 -10.26 11.43 0.93
N ASP A 227 -11.56 11.32 0.61
CA ASP A 227 -12.48 10.48 1.37
C ASP A 227 -12.11 9.00 1.17
N ALA A 228 -11.95 8.27 2.29
CA ALA A 228 -11.65 6.85 2.28
C ALA A 228 -12.78 6.02 1.65
N LEU A 229 -14.04 6.45 1.79
CA LEU A 229 -15.19 5.77 1.20
C LEU A 229 -15.21 5.92 -0.33
N GLU A 230 -14.82 7.09 -0.82
CA GLU A 230 -14.69 7.35 -2.26
C GLU A 230 -13.60 6.49 -2.89
N PHE A 231 -12.43 6.42 -2.24
CA PHE A 231 -11.37 5.50 -2.63
C PHE A 231 -11.82 4.04 -2.60
N PHE A 232 -12.52 3.63 -1.54
CA PHE A 232 -13.06 2.28 -1.41
C PHE A 232 -13.99 1.93 -2.57
N ASN A 233 -14.96 2.77 -2.91
CA ASN A 233 -15.90 2.52 -4.01
C ASN A 233 -15.14 2.42 -5.35
N SER A 234 -14.25 3.36 -5.64
CA SER A 234 -13.45 3.34 -6.86
C SER A 234 -12.57 2.07 -6.96
N LEU A 235 -11.99 1.64 -5.84
CA LEU A 235 -11.16 0.42 -5.80
C LEU A 235 -12.01 -0.82 -6.02
N VAL A 236 -13.15 -0.94 -5.34
CA VAL A 236 -14.07 -2.09 -5.47
C VAL A 236 -14.55 -2.25 -6.91
N ASP A 237 -14.97 -1.15 -7.54
CA ASP A 237 -15.43 -1.15 -8.93
C ASP A 237 -14.32 -1.58 -9.88
N SER A 238 -13.11 -1.03 -9.73
CA SER A 238 -11.95 -1.42 -10.56
C SER A 238 -11.59 -2.89 -10.41
N LEU A 239 -11.66 -3.45 -9.19
CA LEU A 239 -11.35 -4.86 -8.95
C LEU A 239 -12.42 -5.78 -9.56
N ASP A 240 -13.70 -5.47 -9.40
CA ASP A 240 -14.77 -6.28 -9.98
C ASP A 240 -14.77 -6.22 -11.51
N GLU A 241 -14.45 -5.07 -12.11
CA GLU A 241 -14.24 -4.97 -13.56
C GLU A 241 -13.00 -5.76 -14.04
N ALA A 242 -11.91 -5.77 -13.26
CA ALA A 242 -10.74 -6.59 -13.56
C ALA A 242 -11.06 -8.10 -13.52
N LEU A 243 -11.82 -8.53 -12.51
CA LEU A 243 -12.24 -9.93 -12.38
C LEU A 243 -13.15 -10.35 -13.54
N LYS A 244 -14.14 -9.53 -13.90
CA LYS A 244 -14.99 -9.76 -15.08
C LYS A 244 -14.17 -9.88 -16.36
N ALA A 245 -13.19 -8.98 -16.53
CA ALA A 245 -12.29 -8.94 -17.67
C ALA A 245 -11.43 -10.21 -17.83
N LEU A 246 -11.13 -10.89 -16.72
CA LEU A 246 -10.40 -12.16 -16.64
C LEU A 246 -11.33 -13.40 -16.66
N GLY A 247 -12.65 -13.21 -16.77
CA GLY A 247 -13.63 -14.31 -16.78
C GLY A 247 -13.99 -14.85 -15.39
N HIS A 248 -13.59 -14.16 -14.32
CA HIS A 248 -13.96 -14.48 -12.95
C HIS A 248 -15.25 -13.76 -12.53
N PRO A 249 -16.02 -14.33 -11.58
CA PRO A 249 -17.15 -13.61 -11.00
C PRO A 249 -16.71 -12.39 -10.19
N THR A 250 -17.60 -11.40 -10.07
CA THR A 250 -17.42 -10.23 -9.19
C THR A 250 -17.33 -10.67 -7.73
N MET A 251 -16.12 -10.76 -7.21
CA MET A 251 -15.87 -11.24 -5.86
C MET A 251 -16.29 -10.21 -4.82
N LEU A 252 -16.00 -8.93 -5.05
CA LEU A 252 -16.21 -7.91 -4.03
C LEU A 252 -17.69 -7.60 -3.88
N SER A 253 -18.43 -7.46 -4.99
CA SER A 253 -19.89 -7.37 -4.98
C SER A 253 -20.55 -8.58 -4.29
N LYS A 254 -19.99 -9.80 -4.39
CA LYS A 254 -20.53 -10.98 -3.69
C LYS A 254 -20.25 -10.98 -2.19
N VAL A 255 -19.09 -10.45 -1.76
CA VAL A 255 -18.68 -10.47 -0.35
C VAL A 255 -19.23 -9.27 0.42
N LEU A 256 -19.30 -8.10 -0.22
CA LEU A 256 -19.63 -6.82 0.40
C LEU A 256 -21.00 -6.27 -0.05
N GLY A 257 -21.52 -6.74 -1.18
CA GLY A 257 -22.76 -6.22 -1.75
C GLY A 257 -24.01 -6.75 -1.05
N GLY A 258 -25.02 -5.90 -0.98
CA GLY A 258 -26.38 -6.22 -0.60
C GLY A 258 -27.39 -5.50 -1.49
N SER A 259 -28.68 -5.70 -1.22
CA SER A 259 -29.74 -4.94 -1.87
C SER A 259 -30.83 -4.52 -0.88
N PHE A 260 -31.38 -3.34 -1.12
CA PHE A 260 -32.59 -2.85 -0.48
C PHE A 260 -33.79 -3.15 -1.36
N ALA A 261 -34.94 -3.31 -0.71
CA ALA A 261 -36.22 -3.11 -1.36
C ALA A 261 -36.69 -1.67 -1.07
N ASP A 262 -36.52 -0.76 -2.03
CA ASP A 262 -37.14 0.58 -1.98
C ASP A 262 -38.66 0.41 -2.14
N GLN A 263 -39.39 0.61 -1.04
CA GLN A 263 -40.83 0.39 -0.98
C GLN A 263 -41.58 1.70 -0.81
N LYS A 264 -42.54 1.94 -1.72
CA LYS A 264 -43.47 3.07 -1.64
C LYS A 264 -44.86 2.51 -1.40
N ILE A 265 -45.33 2.67 -0.17
CA ILE A 265 -46.62 2.13 0.31
C ILE A 265 -47.63 3.27 0.36
N CYS A 266 -48.55 3.34 -0.60
CA CYS A 266 -49.57 4.38 -0.61
C CYS A 266 -50.60 4.12 0.50
N GLN A 267 -50.85 5.11 1.37
CA GLN A 267 -51.86 4.99 2.43
C GLN A 267 -53.27 5.34 1.95
N GLY A 268 -53.40 6.24 0.97
CA GLY A 268 -54.69 6.70 0.42
C GLY A 268 -55.24 5.89 -0.76
N CYS A 269 -54.54 4.83 -1.18
CA CYS A 269 -54.96 3.92 -2.24
C CYS A 269 -54.31 2.53 -2.04
N PRO A 270 -54.82 1.45 -2.66
CA PRO A 270 -54.32 0.09 -2.43
C PRO A 270 -53.00 -0.23 -3.17
N HIS A 271 -52.33 0.76 -3.76
CA HIS A 271 -51.13 0.52 -4.56
C HIS A 271 -49.86 0.51 -3.70
N ARG A 272 -48.96 -0.41 -4.03
CA ARG A 272 -47.62 -0.52 -3.48
C ARG A 272 -46.64 -0.65 -4.63
N TYR A 273 -45.51 0.02 -4.50
CA TYR A 273 -44.40 -0.04 -5.44
C TYR A 273 -43.17 -0.56 -4.71
N GLU A 274 -42.37 -1.34 -5.41
CA GLU A 274 -41.15 -1.95 -4.88
C GLU A 274 -40.11 -2.00 -5.99
N CYS A 275 -38.90 -1.52 -5.69
CA CYS A 275 -37.74 -1.58 -6.58
C CYS A 275 -36.55 -2.11 -5.79
N GLU A 276 -35.75 -2.98 -6.41
CA GLU A 276 -34.52 -3.46 -5.80
C GLU A 276 -33.37 -2.48 -6.10
N GLU A 277 -32.64 -2.07 -5.07
CA GLU A 277 -31.50 -1.17 -5.18
C GLU A 277 -30.27 -1.79 -4.53
N SER A 278 -29.19 -1.99 -5.29
CA SER A 278 -27.96 -2.58 -4.76
C SER A 278 -27.11 -1.56 -3.98
N PHE A 279 -26.42 -2.02 -2.95
CA PHE A 279 -25.48 -1.21 -2.17
C PHE A 279 -24.21 -2.00 -1.84
N THR A 280 -23.10 -1.29 -1.65
CA THR A 280 -21.84 -1.82 -1.09
C THR A 280 -21.61 -1.36 0.35
N THR A 281 -22.19 -0.22 0.73
CA THR A 281 -22.12 0.35 2.07
C THR A 281 -23.49 0.82 2.56
N LEU A 282 -23.69 0.74 3.88
CA LEU A 282 -24.87 1.27 4.56
C LEU A 282 -24.54 2.63 5.17
N ASN A 283 -25.21 3.68 4.68
CA ASN A 283 -24.98 5.05 5.12
C ASN A 283 -25.97 5.42 6.23
N VAL A 284 -25.54 5.33 7.48
CA VAL A 284 -26.38 5.61 8.64
C VAL A 284 -26.29 7.07 9.10
N ASP A 285 -27.40 7.64 9.56
CA ASP A 285 -27.40 8.97 10.16
C ASP A 285 -26.77 8.96 11.56
N ILE A 286 -25.86 9.90 11.79
CA ILE A 286 -25.13 10.08 13.04
C ILE A 286 -25.71 11.24 13.87
N ARG A 287 -26.36 12.22 13.25
CA ARG A 287 -26.76 13.45 13.97
C ARG A 287 -27.97 13.25 14.86
N ASN A 288 -28.93 12.43 14.43
CA ASN A 288 -30.21 12.26 15.14
C ASN A 288 -30.28 10.98 15.98
N HIS A 289 -29.21 10.17 16.01
CA HIS A 289 -29.20 8.85 16.65
C HIS A 289 -27.95 8.69 17.53
N GLN A 290 -28.07 7.98 18.65
CA GLN A 290 -26.97 7.77 19.60
C GLN A 290 -26.25 6.43 19.42
N ASN A 291 -26.83 5.51 18.65
CA ASN A 291 -26.29 4.18 18.42
C ASN A 291 -26.69 3.66 17.04
N LEU A 292 -26.02 2.59 16.60
CA LEU A 292 -26.22 1.98 15.28
C LEU A 292 -27.60 1.32 15.13
N LEU A 293 -28.17 0.75 16.18
CA LEU A 293 -29.46 0.06 16.07
C LEU A 293 -30.57 1.07 15.75
N ASP A 294 -30.58 2.21 16.44
CA ASP A 294 -31.59 3.25 16.25
C ASP A 294 -31.49 3.86 14.84
N SER A 295 -30.26 4.12 14.35
CA SER A 295 -30.08 4.65 13.00
C SER A 295 -30.42 3.64 11.91
N MET A 296 -30.21 2.35 12.15
CA MET A 296 -30.65 1.28 11.26
C MET A 296 -32.17 1.11 11.27
N GLU A 297 -32.84 1.33 12.40
CA GLU A 297 -34.31 1.28 12.49
C GLU A 297 -34.97 2.36 11.62
N GLN A 298 -34.28 3.49 11.37
CA GLN A 298 -34.79 4.55 10.50
C GLN A 298 -35.04 4.06 9.06
N TYR A 299 -34.23 3.12 8.55
CA TYR A 299 -34.49 2.49 7.23
C TYR A 299 -35.82 1.75 7.18
N VAL A 300 -36.28 1.19 8.30
CA VAL A 300 -37.54 0.46 8.40
C VAL A 300 -38.72 1.39 8.67
N LYS A 301 -38.52 2.44 9.49
CA LYS A 301 -39.53 3.48 9.72
C LYS A 301 -39.86 4.23 8.43
N GLY A 302 -38.85 4.48 7.60
CA GLY A 302 -38.96 5.25 6.37
C GLY A 302 -39.33 6.71 6.62
N ASP A 303 -39.68 7.40 5.54
CA ASP A 303 -40.11 8.79 5.57
C ASP A 303 -41.54 8.91 5.04
N LEU A 304 -42.36 9.70 5.74
CA LEU A 304 -43.75 9.95 5.32
C LEU A 304 -43.80 11.07 4.28
N LEU A 305 -44.14 10.71 3.04
CA LEU A 305 -44.37 11.66 1.95
C LEU A 305 -45.81 12.20 2.01
N GLU A 306 -46.00 13.37 2.61
CA GLU A 306 -47.33 13.97 2.83
C GLU A 306 -47.46 15.43 2.35
N GLY A 307 -48.70 15.92 2.30
CA GLY A 307 -49.02 17.31 1.92
C GLY A 307 -48.54 17.66 0.51
N ALA A 308 -47.79 18.76 0.39
CA ALA A 308 -47.23 19.20 -0.89
C ALA A 308 -46.20 18.19 -1.46
N ASN A 309 -45.54 17.43 -0.60
CA ASN A 309 -44.52 16.42 -0.91
C ASN A 309 -45.09 15.00 -1.06
N ALA A 310 -46.42 14.85 -1.12
CA ALA A 310 -47.05 13.56 -1.29
C ALA A 310 -46.62 12.85 -2.59
N TYR A 311 -46.43 11.54 -2.48
CA TYR A 311 -45.99 10.67 -3.57
C TYR A 311 -47.03 10.62 -4.69
N HIS A 312 -46.59 10.83 -5.94
CA HIS A 312 -47.49 10.72 -7.08
C HIS A 312 -47.68 9.26 -7.50
N CYS A 313 -48.87 8.72 -7.26
CA CYS A 313 -49.23 7.37 -7.67
C CYS A 313 -49.63 7.34 -9.15
N GLU A 314 -48.78 6.77 -10.00
CA GLU A 314 -48.98 6.65 -11.45
C GLU A 314 -50.28 5.92 -11.82
N LYS A 315 -50.67 4.89 -11.05
CA LYS A 315 -51.89 4.10 -11.32
C LYS A 315 -53.17 4.86 -11.00
N CYS A 316 -53.14 5.74 -9.99
CA CYS A 316 -54.27 6.59 -9.65
C CYS A 316 -54.22 7.96 -10.31
N ASN A 317 -53.09 8.32 -10.94
CA ASN A 317 -52.78 9.63 -11.49
C ASN A 317 -53.07 10.79 -10.51
N LYS A 318 -52.71 10.60 -9.23
CA LYS A 318 -52.89 11.60 -8.16
C LYS A 318 -51.79 11.47 -7.12
N LYS A 319 -51.60 12.56 -6.35
CA LYS A 319 -50.82 12.54 -5.11
C LYS A 319 -51.61 11.89 -3.97
#